data_AF-A0A183U7T8-F1
#
_entry.id   AF-A0A183U7T8-F1
#
_cell.length_a   1.000
_cell.length_b   1.000
_cell.length_c   1.000
_cell.angle_alpha   90.00
_cell.angle_beta   90.00
_cell.angle_gamma   90.00
#
_symmetry.space_group_name_H-M   'P 1'
#
loop_
_entity.id
_entity.type
_entity.pdbx_description
1 polymer ?
#
loop_
_entity_poly.entity_id
_entity_poly.type
_entity_poly.pdbx_seq_one_letter_code
_entity_poly.pdbx_strand_id
1 'polypeptide(L)'
;MLIGKQVKSPRWKDCSSAASGRMSYAASALYVRAHFNKADKEAALAMIDDLHAAFRLMVLTNDWMDNKTRNIAIEKSKAMQSLIGYPDFVESDKELDEYYKLLKLEPGETYASMVQKTSRWAQERSYRRLLEPVDKSEFGISSSTVNAFYSSLKNAITFPAAVLQAPLFDRSFPK
;
A
#
# COMPACT_ATOMS: atom_id res chain seq x y z
N MET A 1 16.26 -14.48 15.91
CA MET A 1 15.00 -15.25 15.96
C MET A 1 15.18 -16.51 15.12
N LEU A 2 15.21 -17.69 15.74
CA LEU A 2 15.27 -18.98 15.03
C LEU A 2 13.83 -19.35 14.63
N ILE A 3 13.56 -19.43 13.33
CA ILE A 3 12.20 -19.69 12.80
C ILE A 3 11.94 -21.17 12.48
N GLY A 4 12.79 -22.09 12.99
CA GLY A 4 12.61 -23.55 12.81
C GLY A 4 12.77 -24.08 11.38
N LYS A 5 13.22 -23.25 10.42
CA LYS A 5 13.44 -23.69 9.03
C LYS A 5 14.70 -24.52 8.91
N GLN A 6 14.55 -25.73 8.37
CA GLN A 6 15.65 -26.65 8.06
C GLN A 6 16.41 -26.28 6.77
N VAL A 7 15.74 -25.59 5.83
CA VAL A 7 16.31 -25.21 4.53
C VAL A 7 16.05 -23.73 4.27
N LYS A 8 17.04 -23.07 3.67
CA LYS A 8 16.92 -21.68 3.23
C LYS A 8 15.91 -21.56 2.10
N SER A 9 15.21 -20.43 2.02
CA SER A 9 14.38 -20.11 0.86
C SER A 9 15.20 -20.18 -0.45
N PRO A 10 14.57 -20.55 -1.58
CA PRO A 10 15.23 -20.49 -2.88
C PRO A 10 15.77 -19.08 -3.17
N ARG A 11 16.95 -19.00 -3.79
CA ARG A 11 17.65 -17.73 -4.05
C ARG A 11 16.79 -16.70 -4.79
N TRP A 12 16.04 -17.13 -5.80
CA TRP A 12 15.18 -16.24 -6.58
C TRP A 12 14.15 -15.53 -5.69
N LYS A 13 13.59 -16.22 -4.68
CA LYS A 13 12.58 -15.68 -3.77
C LYS A 13 13.21 -14.62 -2.86
N ASP A 14 14.42 -14.87 -2.38
CA ASP A 14 15.17 -13.88 -1.59
C ASP A 14 15.51 -12.65 -2.43
N CYS A 15 15.97 -12.84 -3.68
CA CYS A 15 16.29 -11.75 -4.59
C CYS A 15 15.06 -10.90 -4.96
N SER A 16 13.95 -11.55 -5.33
CA SER A 16 12.69 -10.86 -5.62
C SER A 16 12.18 -10.10 -4.40
N SER A 17 12.19 -10.71 -3.20
CA SER A 17 11.80 -10.03 -1.97
C SER A 17 12.71 -8.85 -1.63
N ALA A 18 14.02 -8.98 -1.86
CA ALA A 18 14.99 -7.92 -1.60
C ALA A 18 14.82 -6.73 -2.56
N ALA A 19 14.54 -7.00 -3.84
CA ALA A 19 14.26 -5.98 -4.85
C ALA A 19 12.94 -5.27 -4.56
N SER A 20 11.84 -6.01 -4.36
CA SER A 20 10.52 -5.44 -4.06
C SER A 20 10.50 -4.67 -2.74
N GLY A 21 11.28 -5.08 -1.73
CA GLY A 21 11.39 -4.34 -0.48
C GLY A 21 12.13 -3.00 -0.60
N ARG A 22 13.08 -2.89 -1.53
CA ARG A 22 13.88 -1.67 -1.75
C ARG A 22 13.25 -0.72 -2.77
N MET A 23 12.58 -1.27 -3.77
CA MET A 23 11.97 -0.55 -4.88
C MET A 23 10.49 -0.91 -4.98
N SER A 24 9.75 -0.64 -3.90
CA SER A 24 8.36 -1.06 -3.74
C SER A 24 7.44 -0.54 -4.84
N TYR A 25 7.57 0.71 -5.26
CA TYR A 25 6.74 1.28 -6.33
C TYR A 25 7.09 0.72 -7.71
N ALA A 26 8.37 0.47 -8.01
CA ALA A 26 8.76 -0.23 -9.23
C ALA A 26 8.18 -1.67 -9.28
N ALA A 27 8.29 -2.40 -8.17
CA ALA A 27 7.68 -3.73 -8.07
C ALA A 27 6.14 -3.69 -8.13
N SER A 28 5.53 -2.65 -7.58
CA SER A 28 4.08 -2.40 -7.66
C SER A 28 3.65 -2.19 -9.11
N ALA A 29 4.38 -1.38 -9.88
CA ALA A 29 4.10 -1.13 -11.29
C ALA A 29 4.11 -2.44 -12.11
N LEU A 30 5.13 -3.27 -11.90
CA LEU A 30 5.21 -4.58 -12.56
C LEU A 30 4.03 -5.49 -12.18
N TYR A 31 3.69 -5.55 -10.89
CA TYR A 31 2.58 -6.37 -10.41
C TYR A 31 1.23 -5.91 -10.94
N VAL A 32 0.95 -4.60 -10.87
CA VAL A 32 -0.32 -4.01 -11.31
C VAL A 32 -0.54 -4.26 -12.80
N ARG A 33 0.48 -4.01 -13.63
CA ARG A 33 0.41 -4.27 -15.08
C ARG A 33 0.12 -5.72 -15.43
N ALA A 34 0.69 -6.65 -14.66
CA ALA A 34 0.58 -8.08 -14.95
C ALA A 34 -0.70 -8.72 -14.38
N HIS A 35 -1.22 -8.22 -13.25
CA HIS A 35 -2.17 -8.98 -12.45
C HIS A 35 -3.41 -8.22 -11.96
N PHE A 36 -3.47 -6.90 -12.09
CA PHE A 36 -4.55 -6.12 -11.47
C PHE A 36 -5.44 -5.43 -12.50
N ASN A 37 -6.76 -5.58 -12.36
CA ASN A 37 -7.74 -4.96 -13.24
C ASN A 37 -8.33 -3.70 -12.60
N LYS A 38 -8.43 -2.61 -13.37
CA LYS A 38 -9.06 -1.36 -12.90
C LYS A 38 -10.51 -1.57 -12.45
N ALA A 39 -11.24 -2.50 -13.05
CA ALA A 39 -12.60 -2.84 -12.63
C ALA A 39 -12.67 -3.42 -11.21
N ASP A 40 -11.61 -4.10 -10.75
CA ASP A 40 -11.54 -4.62 -9.38
C ASP A 40 -11.32 -3.48 -8.37
N LYS A 41 -10.57 -2.44 -8.75
CA LYS A 41 -10.44 -1.20 -7.96
C LYS A 41 -11.79 -0.52 -7.76
N GLU A 42 -12.57 -0.38 -8.84
CA GLU A 42 -13.90 0.25 -8.80
C GLU A 42 -14.89 -0.55 -7.96
N ALA A 43 -14.91 -1.88 -8.13
CA ALA A 43 -15.77 -2.76 -7.34
C ALA A 43 -15.40 -2.74 -5.84
N ALA A 44 -14.10 -2.71 -5.52
CA ALA A 44 -13.63 -2.61 -4.13
C ALA A 44 -13.97 -1.23 -3.51
N LEU A 45 -13.89 -0.14 -4.27
CA LEU A 45 -14.30 1.19 -3.81
C LEU A 45 -15.79 1.22 -3.47
N ALA A 46 -16.65 0.68 -4.33
CA ALA A 46 -18.09 0.60 -4.07
C ALA A 46 -18.40 -0.20 -2.79
N MET A 47 -17.71 -1.33 -2.59
CA MET A 47 -17.85 -2.14 -1.37
C MET A 47 -17.43 -1.35 -0.12
N ILE A 48 -16.38 -0.55 -0.21
CA ILE A 48 -15.92 0.28 0.91
C ILE A 48 -16.93 1.39 1.23
N ASP A 49 -17.55 1.99 0.22
CA ASP A 49 -18.61 2.97 0.42
C ASP A 49 -19.82 2.35 1.15
N ASP A 50 -20.21 1.13 0.79
CA ASP A 50 -21.26 0.37 1.49
C ASP A 50 -20.87 0.11 2.96
N LEU A 51 -19.60 -0.26 3.22
CA LEU A 51 -19.08 -0.46 4.58
C LEU A 51 -19.07 0.84 5.39
N HIS A 52 -18.72 1.98 4.79
CA HIS A 52 -18.80 3.28 5.45
C HIS A 52 -20.25 3.64 5.81
N ALA A 53 -21.20 3.38 4.91
CA ALA A 53 -22.62 3.61 5.17
C ALA A 53 -23.13 2.72 6.32
N ALA A 54 -22.81 1.43 6.30
CA ALA A 54 -23.18 0.49 7.35
C ALA A 54 -22.56 0.87 8.71
N PHE A 55 -21.27 1.23 8.75
CA PHE A 55 -20.60 1.70 9.96
C PHE A 55 -21.27 2.96 10.52
N ARG A 56 -21.62 3.92 9.66
CA ARG A 56 -22.34 5.13 10.08
C ARG A 56 -23.68 4.81 10.71
N LEU A 57 -24.45 3.88 10.11
CA LEU A 57 -25.72 3.44 10.69
C LEU A 57 -25.51 2.84 12.08
N MET A 58 -24.54 1.92 12.22
CA MET A 58 -24.19 1.29 13.50
C MET A 58 -23.77 2.32 14.57
N VAL A 59 -23.03 3.37 14.17
CA VAL A 59 -22.64 4.47 15.06
C VAL A 59 -23.84 5.33 15.47
N LEU A 60 -24.84 5.51 14.60
CA LEU A 60 -26.03 6.29 14.93
C LEU A 60 -26.99 5.54 15.85
N THR A 61 -27.11 4.23 15.70
CA THR A 61 -28.15 3.41 16.37
C THR A 61 -27.71 2.77 17.68
N ASN A 62 -26.41 2.78 18.02
CA ASN A 62 -25.98 2.25 19.31
C ASN A 62 -26.44 3.13 20.48
N ASP A 63 -26.59 2.49 21.64
CA ASP A 63 -27.11 3.03 22.88
C ASP A 63 -26.03 3.41 23.90
N TRP A 64 -24.80 2.93 23.70
CA TRP A 64 -23.69 3.15 24.63
C TRP A 64 -22.92 4.46 24.39
N MET A 65 -23.03 5.09 23.20
CA MET A 65 -22.42 6.40 22.93
C MET A 65 -23.40 7.57 23.06
N ASP A 66 -22.97 8.62 23.76
CA ASP A 66 -23.66 9.89 23.78
C ASP A 66 -23.66 10.57 22.38
N ASN A 67 -24.57 11.52 22.18
CA ASN A 67 -24.74 12.21 20.90
C ASN A 67 -23.48 12.96 20.43
N LYS A 68 -22.71 13.55 21.34
CA LYS A 68 -21.51 14.31 21.00
C LYS A 68 -20.42 13.37 20.48
N THR A 69 -20.22 12.24 21.15
CA THR A 69 -19.26 11.20 20.77
C THR A 69 -19.65 10.57 19.43
N ARG A 70 -20.94 10.28 19.20
CA ARG A 70 -21.44 9.77 17.92
C ARG A 70 -21.13 10.72 16.75
N ASN A 71 -21.37 12.01 16.92
CA ASN A 71 -21.09 12.99 15.88
C ASN A 71 -19.59 13.04 15.53
N ILE A 72 -18.70 13.04 16.52
CA ILE A 72 -17.24 13.03 16.29
C ILE A 72 -16.79 11.75 15.58
N ALA A 73 -17.34 10.60 15.96
CA ALA A 73 -17.03 9.32 15.32
C ALA A 73 -17.45 9.30 13.85
N ILE A 74 -18.62 9.87 13.53
CA ILE A 74 -19.12 10.00 12.15
C ILE A 74 -18.22 10.95 11.35
N GLU A 75 -17.85 12.11 11.90
CA GLU A 75 -16.94 13.04 11.21
C GLU A 75 -15.58 12.41 10.93
N LYS A 76 -15.03 11.62 11.87
CA LYS A 76 -13.81 10.84 11.63
C LYS A 76 -13.99 9.82 10.50
N SER A 77 -15.11 9.11 10.47
CA SER A 77 -15.40 8.11 9.43
C SER A 77 -15.52 8.76 8.05
N LYS A 78 -16.21 9.91 7.94
CA LYS A 78 -16.33 10.69 6.69
C LYS A 78 -14.99 11.22 6.20
N ALA A 79 -14.12 11.63 7.11
CA ALA A 79 -12.79 12.14 6.78
C ALA A 79 -11.75 11.02 6.50
N MET A 80 -12.17 9.75 6.53
CA MET A 80 -11.27 8.62 6.30
C MET A 80 -10.97 8.47 4.81
N GLN A 81 -9.68 8.33 4.47
CA GLN A 81 -9.26 8.10 3.08
C GLN A 81 -9.18 6.62 2.75
N SER A 82 -9.58 6.27 1.53
CA SER A 82 -9.54 4.90 1.01
C SER A 82 -8.47 4.77 -0.07
N LEU A 83 -7.34 4.16 0.28
CA LEU A 83 -6.18 3.95 -0.61
C LEU A 83 -6.24 2.53 -1.20
N ILE A 84 -6.80 2.40 -2.41
CA ILE A 84 -7.18 1.10 -3.00
C ILE A 84 -6.31 0.74 -4.21
N GLY A 85 -5.79 -0.49 -4.21
CA GLY A 85 -4.95 -1.07 -5.24
C GLY A 85 -3.52 -0.53 -5.21
N TYR A 86 -3.34 0.66 -5.77
CA TYR A 86 -2.05 1.27 -6.02
C TYR A 86 -2.17 2.79 -6.20
N PRO A 87 -1.11 3.56 -5.93
CA PRO A 87 -1.09 4.99 -6.22
C PRO A 87 -0.92 5.21 -7.72
N ASP A 88 -1.68 6.13 -8.31
CA ASP A 88 -1.84 6.24 -9.77
C ASP A 88 -0.52 6.48 -10.52
N PHE A 89 0.46 7.15 -9.90
CA PHE A 89 1.75 7.44 -10.54
C PHE A 89 2.54 6.20 -10.95
N VAL A 90 2.28 5.03 -10.34
CA VAL A 90 2.97 3.78 -10.70
C VAL A 90 2.51 3.22 -12.05
N GLU A 91 1.46 3.76 -12.66
CA GLU A 91 1.11 3.43 -14.04
C GLU A 91 2.07 4.07 -15.04
N SER A 92 2.63 5.25 -14.69
CA SER A 92 3.46 6.07 -15.55
C SER A 92 4.94 5.76 -15.37
N ASP A 93 5.59 5.21 -16.40
CA ASP A 93 7.04 4.98 -16.38
C ASP A 93 7.83 6.28 -16.13
N LYS A 94 7.36 7.40 -16.69
CA LYS A 94 7.97 8.71 -16.50
C LYS A 94 7.94 9.16 -15.03
N GLU A 95 6.82 8.97 -14.34
CA GLU A 95 6.69 9.38 -12.93
C GLU A 95 7.45 8.43 -12.00
N LEU A 96 7.52 7.14 -12.33
CA LEU A 96 8.39 6.19 -11.64
C LEU A 96 9.86 6.54 -11.79
N ASP A 97 10.31 6.85 -13.00
CA ASP A 97 11.69 7.25 -13.26
C ASP A 97 12.04 8.54 -12.52
N GLU A 98 11.12 9.51 -12.48
CA GLU A 98 11.27 10.74 -11.71
C GLU A 98 11.37 10.45 -10.21
N TYR A 99 10.55 9.53 -9.68
CA TYR A 99 10.60 9.10 -8.29
C TYR A 99 11.96 8.47 -7.93
N TYR A 100 12.54 7.68 -8.83
CA TYR A 100 13.82 7.00 -8.63
C TYR A 100 15.03 7.76 -9.20
N LYS A 101 14.89 9.00 -9.70
CA LYS A 101 15.93 9.70 -10.47
C LYS A 101 17.30 9.81 -9.78
N LEU A 102 17.31 9.89 -8.45
CA LEU A 102 18.52 10.00 -7.62
C LEU A 102 19.15 8.64 -7.26
N LEU A 103 18.49 7.52 -7.56
CA LEU A 103 19.02 6.18 -7.37
C LEU A 103 19.73 5.75 -8.67
N LYS A 104 21.05 5.56 -8.62
CA LYS A 104 21.87 5.13 -9.76
C LYS A 104 22.46 3.74 -9.51
N LEU A 105 21.96 2.76 -10.25
CA LEU A 105 22.42 1.38 -10.23
C LEU A 105 22.99 1.04 -11.61
N GLU A 106 24.24 0.61 -11.66
CA GLU A 106 24.95 0.31 -12.91
C GLU A 106 25.00 -1.21 -13.17
N PRO A 107 24.94 -1.67 -14.44
CA PRO A 107 25.17 -3.06 -14.77
C PRO A 107 26.56 -3.53 -14.30
N GLY A 108 26.64 -4.74 -13.73
CA GLY A 108 27.90 -5.33 -13.25
C GLY A 108 28.30 -4.95 -11.83
N GLU A 109 27.55 -4.09 -11.14
CA GLU A 109 27.77 -3.81 -9.72
C GLU A 109 27.57 -5.05 -8.83
N THR A 110 28.34 -5.12 -7.74
CA THR A 110 28.15 -6.17 -6.74
C THR A 110 26.83 -5.98 -6.01
N TYR A 111 26.24 -7.09 -5.54
CA TYR A 111 25.02 -7.04 -4.73
C TYR A 111 25.16 -6.17 -3.49
N ALA A 112 26.32 -6.18 -2.83
CA ALA A 112 26.60 -5.35 -1.67
C ALA A 112 26.55 -3.85 -2.02
N SER A 113 27.14 -3.43 -3.16
CA SER A 113 27.06 -2.05 -3.64
C SER A 113 25.60 -1.62 -3.88
N MET A 114 24.82 -2.45 -4.58
CA MET A 114 23.41 -2.16 -4.84
C MET A 114 22.60 -2.01 -3.55
N VAL A 115 22.85 -2.87 -2.55
CA VAL A 115 22.21 -2.76 -1.24
C VAL A 115 22.60 -1.48 -0.51
N GLN A 116 23.88 -1.09 -0.53
CA GLN A 116 24.32 0.16 0.11
C GLN A 116 23.72 1.39 -0.56
N LYS A 117 23.72 1.45 -1.90
CA LYS A 117 23.15 2.56 -2.67
C LYS A 117 21.65 2.73 -2.44
N THR A 118 20.89 1.64 -2.47
CA THR A 118 19.44 1.66 -2.21
C THR A 118 19.13 2.09 -0.78
N SER A 119 19.87 1.60 0.22
CA SER A 119 19.72 2.03 1.62
C SER A 119 20.05 3.52 1.80
N ARG A 120 21.15 3.99 1.20
CA ARG A 120 21.54 5.41 1.24
C ARG A 120 20.47 6.30 0.61
N TRP A 121 19.99 5.94 -0.58
CA TRP A 121 18.92 6.67 -1.26
C TRP A 121 17.65 6.76 -0.40
N ALA A 122 17.23 5.65 0.22
CA ALA A 122 16.05 5.63 1.09
C ALA A 122 16.23 6.56 2.30
N GLN A 123 17.42 6.55 2.91
CA GLN A 123 17.75 7.42 4.04
C GLN A 123 17.76 8.90 3.64
N GLU A 124 18.40 9.25 2.52
CA GLU A 124 18.43 10.62 1.99
C GLU A 124 17.02 11.11 1.64
N ARG A 125 16.17 10.25 1.04
CA ARG A 125 14.75 10.58 0.81
C ARG A 125 14.04 10.85 2.13
N SER A 126 14.24 10.03 3.16
CA SER A 126 13.64 10.24 4.48
C SER A 126 14.05 11.59 5.10
N TYR A 127 15.29 12.03 4.91
CA TYR A 127 15.74 13.33 5.41
C TYR A 127 15.12 14.50 4.65
N ARG A 128 15.01 14.43 3.31
CA ARG A 128 14.35 15.47 2.51
C ARG A 128 12.90 15.68 2.93
N ARG A 129 12.20 14.58 3.22
CA ARG A 129 10.81 14.59 3.67
C ARG A 129 10.56 15.24 5.03
N LEU A 130 11.60 15.45 5.85
CA LEU A 130 11.43 16.17 7.12
C LEU A 130 11.01 17.63 6.91
N LEU A 131 11.30 18.18 5.73
CA LEU A 131 11.01 19.57 5.36
C LEU A 131 9.73 19.70 4.52
N GLU A 132 9.08 18.59 4.19
CA GLU A 132 7.91 18.54 3.31
C GLU A 132 6.64 18.21 4.12
N PRO A 133 5.46 18.70 3.69
CA PRO A 133 4.20 18.27 4.29
C PRO A 133 3.98 16.77 4.07
N VAL A 134 3.25 16.15 5.01
CA VAL A 134 2.90 14.73 4.90
C VAL A 134 1.94 14.52 3.73
N ASP A 135 2.37 13.77 2.73
CA ASP A 135 1.51 13.28 1.67
C ASP A 135 0.64 12.12 2.18
N LYS A 136 -0.67 12.39 2.26
CA LYS A 136 -1.65 11.39 2.70
C LYS A 136 -2.02 10.38 1.61
N SER A 137 -1.76 10.68 0.34
CA SER A 137 -2.02 9.79 -0.79
C SER A 137 -1.00 8.65 -0.92
N GLU A 138 0.17 8.77 -0.27
CA GLU A 138 1.17 7.70 -0.26
C GLU A 138 0.67 6.45 0.46
N PHE A 139 0.75 5.30 -0.22
CA PHE A 139 0.40 3.98 0.32
C PHE A 139 1.39 3.53 1.40
N GLY A 140 2.67 3.90 1.28
CA GLY A 140 3.72 3.48 2.21
C GLY A 140 4.06 1.99 2.16
N ILE A 141 3.38 1.21 1.30
CA ILE A 141 3.59 -0.21 1.13
C ILE A 141 3.45 -0.61 -0.35
N SER A 142 4.08 -1.72 -0.74
CA SER A 142 3.98 -2.24 -2.11
C SER A 142 2.56 -2.74 -2.40
N SER A 143 2.03 -2.41 -3.59
CA SER A 143 0.77 -2.94 -4.12
C SER A 143 0.78 -4.46 -4.25
N SER A 144 1.96 -5.08 -4.31
CA SER A 144 2.13 -6.54 -4.33
C SER A 144 1.99 -7.21 -2.95
N THR A 145 1.58 -6.48 -1.92
CA THR A 145 1.45 -7.00 -0.54
C THR A 145 0.07 -7.60 -0.32
N VAL A 146 0.02 -8.86 0.12
CA VAL A 146 -1.24 -9.53 0.48
C VAL A 146 -1.57 -9.23 1.95
N ASN A 147 -2.11 -8.04 2.22
CA ASN A 147 -2.56 -7.61 3.54
C ASN A 147 -3.43 -6.34 3.44
N ALA A 148 -3.96 -5.81 4.54
CA ALA A 148 -4.61 -4.50 4.60
C ALA A 148 -4.19 -3.73 5.86
N PHE A 149 -4.27 -2.40 5.83
CA PHE A 149 -3.71 -1.54 6.87
C PHE A 149 -4.62 -0.36 7.21
N TYR A 150 -4.53 0.12 8.45
CA TYR A 150 -5.08 1.40 8.87
C TYR A 150 -3.98 2.29 9.46
N SER A 151 -3.95 3.55 9.06
CA SER A 151 -3.06 4.58 9.62
C SER A 151 -3.85 5.60 10.42
N SER A 152 -3.63 5.65 11.74
CA SER A 152 -4.26 6.65 12.61
C SER A 152 -3.80 8.07 12.33
N LEU A 153 -2.53 8.26 11.94
CA LEU A 153 -1.95 9.57 11.60
C LEU A 153 -2.54 10.15 10.32
N LYS A 154 -2.78 9.30 9.31
CA LYS A 154 -3.40 9.72 8.04
C LYS A 154 -4.94 9.70 8.09
N ASN A 155 -5.52 8.96 9.04
CA ASN A 155 -6.92 8.51 9.03
C ASN A 155 -7.24 7.86 7.68
N ALA A 156 -6.49 6.82 7.32
CA ALA A 156 -6.61 6.16 6.01
C ALA A 156 -6.62 4.63 6.16
N ILE A 157 -7.45 3.98 5.36
CA ILE A 157 -7.43 2.53 5.13
C ILE A 157 -6.74 2.25 3.80
N THR A 158 -5.87 1.24 3.77
CA THR A 158 -5.09 0.87 2.60
C THR A 158 -5.30 -0.60 2.26
N PHE A 159 -5.78 -0.85 1.04
CA PHE A 159 -5.92 -2.19 0.45
C PHE A 159 -5.02 -2.27 -0.79
N PRO A 160 -3.80 -2.83 -0.68
CA PRO A 160 -2.92 -3.06 -1.82
C PRO A 160 -3.57 -3.98 -2.87
N ALA A 161 -3.19 -3.84 -4.14
CA ALA A 161 -3.74 -4.60 -5.26
C ALA A 161 -3.75 -6.13 -5.00
N ALA A 162 -2.68 -6.66 -4.40
CA ALA A 162 -2.55 -8.09 -4.16
C ALA A 162 -3.46 -8.65 -3.06
N VAL A 163 -4.17 -7.84 -2.26
CA VAL A 163 -5.20 -8.36 -1.35
C VAL A 163 -6.56 -8.51 -2.06
N LEU A 164 -6.75 -7.80 -3.17
CA LEU A 164 -7.97 -7.78 -3.98
C LEU A 164 -7.96 -8.92 -5.01
N GLN A 165 -7.75 -10.14 -4.53
CA GLN A 165 -7.77 -11.36 -5.33
C GLN A 165 -8.36 -12.52 -4.52
N ALA A 166 -8.74 -13.60 -5.20
CA ALA A 166 -9.25 -14.79 -4.55
C ALA A 166 -8.23 -15.35 -3.53
N PRO A 167 -8.68 -15.90 -2.39
CA PRO A 167 -10.09 -16.14 -2.02
C PRO A 167 -10.77 -14.94 -1.33
N LEU A 168 -10.07 -13.82 -1.14
CA LEU A 168 -10.60 -12.69 -0.35
C LEU A 168 -11.55 -11.82 -1.16
N PHE A 169 -11.28 -11.64 -2.45
CA PHE A 169 -12.05 -10.77 -3.32
C PHE A 169 -12.04 -11.29 -4.76
N ASP A 170 -13.22 -11.33 -5.36
CA ASP A 170 -13.39 -11.39 -6.81
C ASP A 170 -14.73 -10.70 -7.11
N ARG A 171 -14.76 -9.81 -8.09
CA ARG A 171 -15.97 -9.08 -8.45
C ARG A 171 -17.12 -9.97 -8.93
N SER A 172 -16.83 -11.22 -9.32
CA SER A 172 -17.82 -12.22 -9.70
C SER A 172 -18.38 -13.04 -8.53
N PHE A 173 -17.81 -12.91 -7.33
CA PHE A 173 -18.34 -13.60 -6.16
C PHE A 173 -19.69 -13.01 -5.72
N PRO A 174 -20.56 -13.81 -5.08
CA PRO A 174 -21.81 -13.31 -4.52
C PRO A 174 -21.56 -12.16 -3.53
N LYS A 175 -22.41 -11.13 -3.61
CA LYS A 175 -22.44 -10.01 -2.66
C LYS A 175 -23.25 -10.35 -1.42
#